data_AF-A0A9X6ZHL0-F1
#
_entry.id   AF-A0A9X6ZHL0-F1
#
_cell.length_a   1.000
_cell.length_b   1.000
_cell.length_c   1.000
_cell.angle_alpha   90.00
_cell.angle_beta   90.00
_cell.angle_gamma   90.00
#
_symmetry.space_group_name_H-M   'P 1'
#
loop_
_entity.id
_entity.type
_entity.pdbx_description
1 polymer ?
#
loop_
_entity_poly.entity_id
_entity_poly.type
_entity_poly.pdbx_seq_one_letter_code
_entity_poly.pdbx_strand_id
1 'polypeptide(L)'
;MEIYKVAEVDMYGCETKPQFFQLWNNAEEEFDKRMKELQEKLDVAKSDDELMYGSHPVHIRAKKDEILNHPPALKEGVINYWFSCKGDWDMAYITVVIEPIQVS
;
A
#
# COMPACT_ATOMS: atom_id res chain seq x y z
N MET A 1 -12.61 -21.09 10.14
CA MET A 1 -13.29 -19.91 9.53
C MET A 1 -12.22 -19.03 8.94
N GLU A 2 -12.36 -18.58 7.70
CA GLU A 2 -11.38 -17.68 7.06
C GLU A 2 -11.71 -16.24 7.44
N ILE A 3 -10.70 -15.48 7.87
CA ILE A 3 -10.81 -14.04 8.14
C ILE A 3 -9.80 -13.35 7.23
N TYR A 4 -10.20 -12.29 6.55
CA TYR A 4 -9.33 -11.45 5.74
C TYR A 4 -8.88 -10.25 6.57
N LYS A 5 -7.59 -10.02 6.66
CA LYS A 5 -7.01 -8.81 7.26
C LYS A 5 -6.62 -7.83 6.17
N VAL A 6 -7.06 -6.58 6.32
CA VAL A 6 -6.60 -5.45 5.54
C VAL A 6 -5.71 -4.57 6.41
N ALA A 7 -4.46 -4.36 6.01
CA ALA A 7 -3.49 -3.57 6.77
C ALA A 7 -2.71 -2.61 5.86
N GLU A 8 -2.37 -1.43 6.40
CA GLU A 8 -1.30 -0.60 5.87
C GLU A 8 0.01 -1.12 6.48
N VAL A 9 1.05 -1.34 5.68
CA VAL A 9 2.35 -1.86 6.07
C VAL A 9 3.40 -0.85 5.61
N ASP A 10 4.19 -0.32 6.53
CA ASP A 10 5.26 0.59 6.16
C ASP A 10 6.48 -0.15 5.57
N MET A 11 7.46 0.61 5.11
CA MET A 11 8.71 0.07 4.54
C MET A 11 9.50 -0.86 5.47
N TYR A 12 9.24 -0.84 6.78
CA TYR A 12 9.90 -1.69 7.77
C TYR A 12 9.08 -2.92 8.15
N GLY A 13 7.92 -3.12 7.52
CA GLY A 13 7.02 -4.23 7.81
C GLY A 13 6.12 -3.99 9.03
N CYS A 14 6.03 -2.76 9.53
CA CYS A 14 5.13 -2.45 10.64
C CYS A 14 3.70 -2.26 10.13
N GLU A 15 2.79 -3.08 10.67
CA GLU A 15 1.37 -2.98 10.38
C GLU A 15 0.74 -1.80 11.13
N THR A 16 0.07 -0.93 10.39
CA THR A 16 -0.75 0.14 10.93
C THR A 16 -2.20 -0.07 10.52
N LYS A 17 -3.09 0.14 11.50
CA LYS A 17 -4.55 0.06 11.35
C LYS A 17 -5.07 -1.29 10.78
N PRO A 18 -4.71 -2.46 11.31
CA PRO A 18 -5.29 -3.71 10.81
C PRO A 18 -6.81 -3.74 11.01
N GLN A 19 -7.56 -4.12 9.97
CA GLN A 19 -9.00 -4.39 10.03
C GLN A 19 -9.28 -5.81 9.55
N PHE A 20 -10.32 -6.45 10.10
CA PHE A 20 -10.60 -7.87 9.89
C PHE A 20 -12.02 -8.05 9.36
N PHE A 21 -12.17 -8.93 8.37
CA PHE A 21 -13.41 -9.15 7.64
C PHE A 21 -13.67 -10.64 7.46
N GLN A 22 -14.93 -11.05 7.57
CA GLN A 22 -15.35 -12.43 7.28
C GLN A 22 -15.75 -12.63 5.81
N LEU A 23 -16.00 -11.53 5.09
CA LEU A 23 -16.39 -11.53 3.68
C LEU A 23 -15.29 -10.89 2.84
N TRP A 24 -14.88 -11.58 1.77
CA TRP A 24 -13.87 -11.11 0.84
C TRP A 24 -14.25 -9.75 0.22
N ASN A 25 -15.49 -9.58 -0.23
CA ASN A 25 -15.95 -8.32 -0.83
C ASN A 25 -15.76 -7.12 0.11
N ASN A 26 -16.05 -7.28 1.40
CA ASN A 26 -15.87 -6.21 2.38
C ASN A 26 -14.38 -5.87 2.57
N ALA A 27 -13.50 -6.89 2.52
CA ALA A 27 -12.06 -6.68 2.58
C ALA A 27 -11.55 -5.95 1.33
N GLU A 28 -12.08 -6.27 0.14
CA GLU A 28 -11.75 -5.56 -1.09
C GLU A 28 -12.20 -4.10 -1.06
N GLU A 29 -13.42 -3.83 -0.59
CA GLU A 29 -13.95 -2.46 -0.45
C GLU A 29 -13.08 -1.62 0.49
N GLU A 30 -12.66 -2.17 1.64
CA GLU A 30 -11.76 -1.46 2.56
C GLU A 30 -10.37 -1.27 1.96
N PHE A 31 -9.84 -2.25 1.23
CA PHE A 31 -8.56 -2.10 0.52
C PHE A 31 -8.61 -0.94 -0.48
N ASP A 32 -9.63 -0.93 -1.36
CA ASP A 32 -9.75 0.09 -2.40
C ASP A 32 -9.96 1.48 -1.79
N LYS A 33 -10.75 1.55 -0.71
CA LYS A 33 -10.92 2.77 0.09
C LYS A 33 -9.59 3.28 0.66
N ARG A 34 -8.76 2.42 1.28
CA ARG A 34 -7.46 2.84 1.82
C ARG A 34 -6.49 3.28 0.75
N MET A 35 -6.42 2.55 -0.35
CA MET A 35 -5.60 2.94 -1.50
C MET A 35 -6.02 4.33 -1.99
N LYS A 36 -7.33 4.59 -2.12
CA LYS A 36 -7.85 5.90 -2.50
C LYS A 36 -7.55 6.98 -1.47
N GLU A 37 -7.71 6.71 -0.18
CA GLU A 37 -7.38 7.69 0.87
C GLU A 37 -5.88 8.06 0.86
N LEU A 38 -4.99 7.08 0.66
CA LEU A 38 -3.56 7.34 0.53
C LEU A 38 -3.25 8.13 -0.74
N GLN A 39 -3.95 7.85 -1.84
CA GLN A 39 -3.87 8.62 -3.09
C GLN A 39 -4.35 10.06 -2.96
N GLU A 40 -5.34 10.33 -2.13
CA GLU A 40 -5.86 11.69 -1.92
C GLU A 40 -4.99 12.47 -0.91
N LYS A 41 -4.43 11.78 0.09
CA LYS A 41 -3.53 12.37 1.09
C LYS A 41 -2.15 12.68 0.53
N LEU A 42 -1.69 11.89 -0.43
CA LEU A 42 -0.36 11.99 -1.02
C LEU A 42 -0.49 12.44 -2.47
N ASP A 43 0.32 13.41 -2.91
CA ASP A 43 0.23 13.89 -4.29
C ASP A 43 0.82 12.88 -5.27
N VAL A 44 -0.05 12.11 -5.93
CA VAL A 44 0.31 10.98 -6.80
C VAL A 44 0.59 11.40 -8.23
N ALA A 45 1.77 11.02 -8.71
CA ALA A 45 2.15 11.10 -10.10
C ALA A 45 1.30 10.15 -10.97
N LYS A 46 0.70 10.69 -12.02
CA LYS A 46 -0.14 9.97 -12.98
C LYS A 46 0.64 9.36 -14.13
N SER A 47 1.93 9.71 -14.28
CA SER A 47 2.83 9.17 -15.30
C SER A 47 4.30 9.19 -14.85
N ASP A 48 5.12 8.40 -15.53
CA ASP A 48 6.58 8.38 -15.30
C ASP A 48 7.24 9.72 -15.66
N ASP A 49 6.65 10.50 -16.57
CA ASP A 49 7.14 11.83 -16.92
C ASP A 49 7.05 12.79 -15.72
N GLU A 50 5.96 12.73 -14.95
CA GLU A 50 5.78 13.59 -13.77
C GLU A 50 6.82 13.31 -12.66
N LEU A 51 7.35 12.08 -12.61
CA LEU A 51 8.46 11.69 -11.74
C LEU A 51 9.79 12.28 -12.24
N MET A 52 10.05 12.25 -13.56
CA MET A 52 11.30 12.74 -14.15
C MET A 52 11.49 14.26 -14.03
N TYR A 53 10.39 15.02 -14.02
CA TYR A 53 10.42 16.47 -13.83
C TYR A 53 10.40 16.89 -12.35
N GLY A 54 10.50 15.93 -11.43
CA GLY A 54 10.59 16.17 -9.98
C GLY A 54 9.34 16.83 -9.39
N SER A 55 8.22 16.78 -10.10
CA SER A 55 7.03 17.55 -9.76
C SER A 55 6.21 16.93 -8.63
N HIS A 56 6.05 15.61 -8.53
CA HIS A 56 5.33 14.99 -7.42
C HIS A 56 5.87 13.59 -7.12
N PRO A 57 5.88 13.18 -5.84
CA PRO A 57 6.77 12.10 -5.45
C PRO A 57 6.09 10.73 -5.33
N VAL A 58 4.82 10.57 -5.70
CA VAL A 58 4.09 9.34 -5.36
C VAL A 58 3.76 8.44 -6.56
N HIS A 59 4.16 7.16 -6.53
CA HIS A 59 3.90 6.17 -7.59
C HIS A 59 3.21 4.92 -7.03
N ILE A 60 2.05 4.60 -7.60
CA ILE A 60 1.25 3.44 -7.22
C ILE A 60 1.53 2.26 -8.13
N ARG A 61 1.77 1.09 -7.55
CA ARG A 61 1.83 -0.17 -8.29
C ARG A 61 0.90 -1.17 -7.63
N ALA A 62 -0.01 -1.75 -8.42
CA ALA A 62 -0.72 -2.95 -8.03
C ALA A 62 0.16 -4.14 -8.43
N LYS A 63 0.52 -4.98 -7.47
CA LYS A 63 1.52 -6.02 -7.74
C LYS A 63 0.88 -7.24 -8.41
N LYS A 64 1.53 -7.67 -9.50
CA LYS A 64 1.53 -9.06 -9.98
C LYS A 64 2.92 -9.72 -9.91
N ASP A 65 4.04 -8.96 -9.80
CA ASP A 65 5.37 -9.54 -10.12
C ASP A 65 6.60 -9.16 -9.25
N GLU A 66 6.54 -8.44 -8.12
CA GLU A 66 7.79 -8.13 -7.35
C GLU A 66 7.72 -8.43 -5.85
N ILE A 67 7.99 -9.70 -5.51
CA ILE A 67 7.96 -10.31 -4.17
C ILE A 67 8.73 -9.45 -3.13
N LEU A 68 7.99 -8.80 -2.23
CA LEU A 68 8.44 -8.47 -0.89
C LEU A 68 8.05 -9.67 -0.02
N ASN A 69 9.01 -10.21 0.73
CA ASN A 69 8.92 -11.46 1.47
C ASN A 69 7.97 -11.38 2.69
N HIS A 70 6.66 -11.28 2.43
CA HIS A 70 5.60 -11.50 3.41
C HIS A 70 4.67 -12.62 2.91
N PRO A 71 3.88 -13.29 3.78
CA PRO A 71 2.95 -14.35 3.34
C PRO A 71 2.16 -13.90 2.10
N PRO A 72 1.70 -14.83 1.24
CA PRO A 72 1.11 -14.44 -0.04
C PRO A 72 -0.19 -13.66 0.23
N ALA A 73 -0.06 -12.34 0.29
CA ALA A 73 -1.18 -11.43 0.34
C ALA A 73 -2.04 -11.74 -0.90
N LEU A 74 -3.34 -11.87 -0.69
CA LEU A 74 -4.30 -12.10 -1.77
C LEU A 74 -4.38 -10.88 -2.70
N LYS A 75 -4.13 -9.68 -2.15
CA LYS A 75 -4.06 -8.42 -2.89
C LYS A 75 -3.05 -7.49 -2.22
N GLU A 76 -2.25 -6.80 -3.03
CA GLU A 76 -1.21 -5.87 -2.57
C GLU A 76 -1.19 -4.64 -3.46
N GLY A 77 -1.26 -3.46 -2.84
CA GLY A 77 -1.09 -2.16 -3.51
C GLY A 77 0.05 -1.40 -2.83
N VAL A 78 1.04 -0.97 -3.62
CA VAL A 78 2.21 -0.23 -3.12
C VAL A 78 2.10 1.21 -3.54
N ILE A 79 2.38 2.13 -2.62
CA ILE A 79 2.44 3.57 -2.84
C ILE A 79 3.83 4.04 -2.41
N ASN A 80 4.71 4.25 -3.39
CA ASN A 80 6.02 4.85 -3.16
C ASN A 80 5.84 6.35 -2.98
N TYR A 81 6.57 7.00 -2.07
CA TYR A 81 6.56 8.44 -1.91
C TYR A 81 7.94 8.96 -1.54
N TRP A 82 8.39 10.03 -2.20
CA TRP A 82 9.57 10.80 -1.82
C TRP A 82 9.28 11.85 -0.76
N PHE A 83 10.25 12.06 0.11
CA PHE A 83 10.25 13.10 1.13
C PHE A 83 11.62 13.75 1.19
N SER A 84 11.68 15.01 1.62
CA SER A 84 12.96 15.68 1.87
C SER A 84 13.26 15.73 3.35
N CYS A 85 14.44 15.28 3.74
CA CYS A 85 14.98 15.46 5.08
C CYS A 85 16.25 16.32 4.99
N LYS A 86 16.20 17.56 5.49
CA LYS A 86 17.33 18.51 5.48
C LYS A 86 17.91 18.82 4.08
N GLY A 87 17.07 18.78 3.04
CA GLY A 87 17.48 19.10 1.66
C GLY A 87 17.90 17.89 0.83
N ASP A 88 18.12 16.74 1.45
CA ASP A 88 18.29 15.47 0.74
C ASP A 88 16.90 14.86 0.48
N TRP A 89 16.69 14.37 -0.73
CA TRP A 89 15.49 13.65 -1.12
C TRP A 89 15.70 12.15 -0.91
N ASP A 90 14.74 11.51 -0.25
CA ASP A 90 14.72 10.07 -0.01
C ASP A 90 13.34 9.51 -0.37
N MET A 91 13.25 8.20 -0.57
CA MET A 91 12.03 7.51 -1.00
C MET A 91 11.63 6.49 0.06
N ALA A 92 10.36 6.50 0.44
CA ALA A 92 9.73 5.46 1.24
C ALA A 92 8.55 4.85 0.48
N TYR A 93 7.95 3.81 1.03
CA TYR A 93 6.71 3.25 0.51
C TYR A 93 5.80 2.79 1.64
N ILE A 94 4.50 2.85 1.37
CA ILE A 94 3.46 2.20 2.16
C ILE A 94 2.79 1.18 1.27
N THR A 95 2.54 0.00 1.82
CA THR A 95 1.82 -1.07 1.16
C THR A 95 0.47 -1.25 1.84
N VAL A 96 -0.63 -1.34 1.08
CA VAL A 96 -1.89 -1.88 1.58
C VAL A 96 -1.95 -3.34 1.17
N VAL A 97 -2.24 -4.23 2.12
CA VAL A 97 -2.32 -5.69 1.88
C VAL A 97 -3.67 -6.23 2.32
N ILE A 98 -4.18 -7.22 1.58
CA ILE A 98 -5.22 -8.15 2.06
C ILE A 98 -4.57 -9.51 2.24
N GLU A 99 -4.64 -10.10 3.42
CA GLU A 99 -4.14 -11.45 3.68
C GLU A 99 -5.15 -12.31 4.45
N PRO A 100 -5.18 -13.64 4.20
CA PRO A 100 -6.03 -14.55 4.95
C PRO A 100 -5.37 -14.91 6.28
N ILE A 101 -6.14 -14.88 7.36
CA ILE A 101 -5.74 -15.33 8.68
C ILE A 101 -6.57 -16.55 9.05
N GLN A 102 -5.87 -17.62 9.41
CA GLN A 102 -6.49 -18.79 10.01
C GLN A 102 -6.71 -18.51 11.48
N VAL A 103 -7.97 -18.61 11.91
CA VAL A 103 -8.33 -18.63 13.33
C VAL A 103 -8.55 -20.08 13.71
N SER A 104 -7.61 -20.63 14.50
CA SER A 104 -7.67 -21.96 15.11
C SER A 104 -8.55 -22.00 16.34
#